data_AF-A0A958Z6Q2-F1
#
_entry.id   AF-A0A958Z6Q2-F1
#
_cell.length_a   1.000
_cell.length_b   1.000
_cell.length_c   1.000
_cell.angle_alpha   90.00
_cell.angle_beta   90.00
_cell.angle_gamma   90.00
#
_symmetry.space_group_name_H-M   'P 1'
#
loop_
_entity.id
_entity.type
_entity.pdbx_description
1 polymer ?
#
loop_
_entity_poly.entity_id
_entity_poly.type
_entity_poly.pdbx_seq_one_letter_code
_entity_poly.pdbx_strand_id
1 'polypeptide(L)'
;MSVLSGKKILLGISAGIAAYKTASLVRLFIKAGAHVKVVMTPASKDFITPLTLSTLSKNPVFSEFINEEDENAVWNNHVDLGLWADLMLVAPATANTLSKMANGVCDNLLLATYLSAKCPVYVAPAMDLDMY
;
A
#
# COMPACT_ATOMS: atom_id res chain seq x y z
N MET A 1 -25.77 1.82 -3.11
CA MET A 1 -24.49 1.86 -2.37
C MET A 1 -23.37 1.55 -3.34
N SER A 2 -22.18 2.15 -3.16
CA SER A 2 -21.01 1.83 -4.00
C SER A 2 -20.66 0.34 -3.89
N VAL A 3 -20.13 -0.26 -4.96
CA VAL A 3 -19.59 -1.64 -4.94
C VAL A 3 -18.45 -1.82 -3.93
N LEU A 4 -17.81 -0.72 -3.53
CA LEU A 4 -16.72 -0.70 -2.56
C LEU A 4 -17.20 -0.50 -1.11
N SER A 5 -18.49 -0.28 -0.88
CA SER A 5 -19.04 -0.05 0.46
C SER A 5 -18.80 -1.28 1.35
N GLY A 6 -18.17 -1.08 2.50
CA GLY A 6 -17.82 -2.14 3.46
C GLY A 6 -16.60 -2.99 3.07
N LYS A 7 -15.99 -2.76 1.89
CA LYS A 7 -14.80 -3.52 1.46
C LYS A 7 -13.55 -3.07 2.22
N LYS A 8 -12.69 -4.02 2.57
CA LYS A 8 -11.35 -3.79 3.12
C LYS A 8 -10.35 -3.70 1.98
N ILE A 9 -9.87 -2.48 1.71
CA ILE A 9 -8.90 -2.19 0.66
C ILE A 9 -7.53 -1.99 1.30
N LEU A 10 -6.55 -2.77 0.85
CA LEU A 10 -5.16 -2.57 1.19
C LEU A 10 -4.45 -1.85 0.04
N LEU A 11 -4.06 -0.61 0.28
CA LEU A 11 -3.36 0.22 -0.69
C LEU A 11 -1.84 0.08 -0.51
N GLY A 12 -1.19 -0.57 -1.47
CA GLY A 12 0.26 -0.60 -1.64
C GLY A 12 0.76 0.63 -2.37
N ILE A 13 1.79 1.31 -1.85
CA ILE A 13 2.38 2.52 -2.47
C ILE A 13 3.88 2.29 -2.71
N SER A 14 4.30 2.38 -3.97
CA SER A 14 5.71 2.36 -4.35
C SER A 14 6.29 3.77 -4.58
N ALA A 15 7.62 3.86 -4.64
CA ALA A 15 8.35 5.12 -4.69
C ALA A 15 8.40 5.73 -6.10
N GLY A 16 7.45 6.62 -6.40
CA GLY A 16 7.45 7.43 -7.62
C GLY A 16 6.63 8.69 -7.44
N ILE A 17 6.81 9.67 -8.33
CA ILE A 17 6.17 11.00 -8.19
C ILE A 17 4.65 10.91 -8.09
N ALA A 18 4.00 9.91 -8.70
CA ALA A 18 2.56 9.73 -8.60
C ALA A 18 2.06 9.38 -7.18
N ALA A 19 2.95 9.06 -6.22
CA ALA A 19 2.57 8.68 -4.87
C ALA A 19 1.80 9.79 -4.12
N TYR A 20 2.07 11.09 -4.37
CA TYR A 20 1.29 12.17 -3.74
C TYR A 20 -0.20 12.12 -4.11
N LYS A 21 -0.56 11.56 -5.27
CA LYS A 21 -1.96 11.44 -5.72
C LYS A 21 -2.76 10.44 -4.88
N THR A 22 -2.07 9.55 -4.16
CA THR A 22 -2.72 8.53 -3.31
C THR A 22 -3.53 9.13 -2.17
N ALA A 23 -3.18 10.32 -1.68
CA ALA A 23 -3.99 11.03 -0.68
C ALA A 23 -5.43 11.27 -1.19
N SER A 24 -5.58 11.65 -2.46
CA SER A 24 -6.91 11.82 -3.07
C SER A 24 -7.61 10.48 -3.27
N LEU A 25 -6.86 9.44 -3.68
CA LEU A 25 -7.38 8.09 -3.86
C LEU A 25 -7.95 7.50 -2.55
N VAL A 26 -7.24 7.66 -1.43
CA VAL A 26 -7.70 7.24 -0.11
C VAL A 26 -9.02 7.93 0.24
N ARG A 27 -9.12 9.26 0.04
CA ARG A 27 -10.38 9.99 0.29
C ARG A 27 -11.53 9.47 -0.55
N LEU A 28 -11.28 9.10 -1.82
CA LEU A 28 -12.31 8.54 -2.70
C LEU A 28 -12.79 7.17 -2.20
N PHE A 29 -11.89 6.30 -1.75
CA PHE A 29 -12.26 5.01 -1.15
C PHE A 29 -13.07 5.18 0.15
N ILE A 30 -12.65 6.07 1.05
CA ILE A 30 -13.40 6.38 2.28
C ILE A 30 -14.79 6.94 1.94
N LYS A 31 -14.90 7.85 0.97
CA LYS A 31 -16.18 8.40 0.50
C LYS A 31 -17.08 7.31 -0.10
N ALA A 32 -16.48 6.29 -0.73
CA ALA A 32 -17.19 5.13 -1.25
C ALA A 32 -17.62 4.12 -0.15
N GLY A 33 -17.29 4.38 1.12
CA GLY A 33 -17.64 3.53 2.26
C GLY A 33 -16.68 2.36 2.49
N ALA A 34 -15.50 2.36 1.89
CA ALA A 34 -14.49 1.32 2.09
C ALA A 34 -13.66 1.57 3.37
N HIS A 35 -13.11 0.50 3.93
CA HIS A 35 -12.07 0.55 4.96
C HIS A 35 -10.71 0.49 4.28
N VAL A 36 -9.80 1.41 4.58
CA VAL A 36 -8.51 1.51 3.90
C VAL A 36 -7.38 1.33 4.89
N LYS A 37 -6.49 0.37 4.63
CA LYS A 37 -5.15 0.31 5.22
C LYS A 37 -4.12 0.58 4.15
N VAL A 38 -2.98 1.10 4.55
CA VAL A 38 -1.91 1.48 3.61
C VAL A 38 -0.62 0.78 3.98
N VAL A 39 0.01 0.16 2.99
CA VAL A 39 1.38 -0.35 3.07
C VAL A 39 2.24 0.38 2.04
N MET A 40 3.41 0.83 2.46
CA MET A 40 4.30 1.70 1.70
C MET A 40 5.66 1.04 1.54
N THR A 41 6.34 1.27 0.42
CA THR A 41 7.80 1.04 0.39
C THR A 41 8.49 2.11 1.24
N PRO A 42 9.63 1.83 1.90
CA PRO A 42 10.38 2.84 2.64
C PRO A 42 10.69 4.09 1.81
N ALA A 43 11.14 3.90 0.56
CA ALA A 43 11.45 4.99 -0.37
C ALA A 43 10.23 5.83 -0.80
N SER A 44 8.99 5.35 -0.60
CA SER A 44 7.80 6.15 -0.92
C SER A 44 7.48 7.24 0.11
N LYS A 45 8.10 7.17 1.30
CA LYS A 45 7.98 8.19 2.35
C LYS A 45 8.47 9.57 1.89
N ASP A 46 9.43 9.61 0.95
CA ASP A 46 9.98 10.85 0.39
C ASP A 46 9.00 11.60 -0.51
N PHE A 47 7.97 10.92 -1.02
CA PHE A 47 6.98 11.48 -1.95
C PHE A 47 5.64 11.79 -1.27
N ILE A 48 5.30 11.05 -0.22
CA ILE A 48 4.08 11.25 0.56
C ILE A 48 4.28 10.75 1.99
N THR A 49 3.95 11.58 2.97
CA THR A 49 4.22 11.26 4.37
C THR A 49 3.22 10.24 4.92
N PRO A 50 3.66 9.26 5.74
CA PRO A 50 2.77 8.33 6.43
C PRO A 50 1.67 9.04 7.25
N LEU A 51 2.00 10.17 7.89
CA LEU A 51 1.05 10.98 8.67
C LEU A 51 -0.16 11.45 7.85
N THR A 52 0.07 11.85 6.59
CA THR A 52 -1.03 12.28 5.71
C THR A 52 -1.98 11.11 5.44
N LEU A 53 -1.41 9.96 5.08
CA LEU A 53 -2.17 8.78 4.71
C LEU A 53 -2.87 8.13 5.91
N SER A 54 -2.25 8.17 7.10
CA SER A 54 -2.86 7.65 8.32
C SER A 54 -4.08 8.47 8.74
N THR A 55 -3.96 9.80 8.67
CA THR A 55 -5.05 10.73 8.95
C THR A 55 -6.22 10.53 7.99
N LEU A 56 -5.95 10.40 6.68
CA LEU A 56 -6.99 10.23 5.67
C LEU A 56 -7.65 8.86 5.69
N SER A 57 -6.89 7.80 5.94
CA SER A 57 -7.39 6.42 6.00
C SER A 57 -8.02 6.05 7.35
N LYS A 58 -7.77 6.85 8.39
CA LYS A 58 -8.13 6.57 9.79
C LYS A 58 -7.52 5.27 10.32
N ASN A 59 -6.37 4.87 9.77
CA ASN A 59 -5.64 3.66 10.13
C ASN A 59 -4.13 3.94 10.16
N PRO A 60 -3.32 3.16 10.89
CA PRO A 60 -1.88 3.21 10.78
C PRO A 60 -1.40 2.90 9.36
N VAL A 61 -0.22 3.42 9.02
CA VAL A 61 0.44 3.23 7.73
C VAL A 61 1.71 2.44 7.98
N PHE A 62 1.90 1.36 7.22
CA PHE A 62 2.98 0.41 7.45
C PHE A 62 4.05 0.53 6.37
N SER A 63 5.33 0.54 6.72
CA SER A 63 6.43 0.61 5.74
C SER A 63 7.58 -0.35 5.99
N GLU A 64 7.71 -0.84 7.21
CA GLU A 64 8.83 -1.65 7.69
C GLU A 64 8.31 -2.83 8.50
N PHE A 65 9.09 -3.90 8.61
CA PHE A 65 8.66 -5.11 9.34
C PHE A 65 8.55 -4.88 10.85
N ILE A 66 9.27 -3.89 11.37
CA ILE A 66 9.30 -3.56 12.79
C ILE A 66 9.05 -2.06 12.88
N ASN A 67 8.14 -1.65 13.76
CA ASN A 67 7.98 -0.25 14.13
C ASN A 67 8.95 0.05 15.28
N GLU A 68 10.00 0.81 15.01
CA GLU A 68 11.02 1.19 16.01
C GLU A 68 10.63 2.45 16.82
N GLU A 69 9.53 3.12 16.45
CA GLU A 69 9.06 4.33 17.14
C GLU A 69 8.38 4.05 18.49
N ASP A 70 8.01 2.79 18.77
CA ASP A 70 7.39 2.36 20.02
C ASP A 70 8.45 1.76 20.98
N GLU A 71 8.34 2.03 22.30
CA GLU A 71 9.23 1.47 23.34
C GLU A 71 9.31 -0.07 23.29
N ASN A 72 8.27 -0.71 22.76
CA ASN A 72 8.24 -2.12 22.40
C ASN A 72 8.14 -2.24 20.89
N ALA A 73 9.23 -2.64 20.23
CA ALA A 73 9.28 -2.91 18.80
C ALA A 73 8.05 -3.74 18.35
N VAL A 74 7.13 -3.11 17.62
CA VAL A 74 5.90 -3.78 17.16
C VAL A 74 6.17 -4.43 15.81
N TRP A 75 5.95 -5.75 15.72
CA TRP A 75 6.08 -6.47 14.46
C TRP A 75 4.86 -6.24 13.56
N ASN A 76 5.11 -5.73 12.36
CA ASN A 76 4.09 -5.54 11.33
C ASN A 76 3.87 -6.85 10.56
N ASN A 77 2.82 -7.58 10.94
CA ASN A 77 2.49 -8.86 10.34
C ASN A 77 1.97 -8.70 8.90
N HIS A 78 2.87 -8.93 7.93
CA HIS A 78 2.56 -8.89 6.51
C HIS A 78 1.50 -9.93 6.07
N VAL A 79 1.39 -11.07 6.76
CA VAL A 79 0.38 -12.10 6.49
C VAL A 79 -1.00 -11.61 6.91
N ASP A 80 -1.13 -11.06 8.12
CA ASP A 80 -2.41 -10.53 8.61
C ASP A 80 -2.90 -9.36 7.75
N LEU A 81 -1.99 -8.50 7.28
CA LEU A 81 -2.32 -7.45 6.32
C LEU A 81 -2.89 -8.02 5.02
N GLY A 82 -2.23 -9.04 4.46
CA GLY A 82 -2.67 -9.70 3.22
C GLY A 82 -4.01 -10.43 3.36
N LEU A 83 -4.26 -11.07 4.50
CA LEU A 83 -5.51 -11.77 4.81
C LEU A 83 -6.65 -10.82 5.22
N TRP A 84 -6.33 -9.65 5.75
CA TRP A 84 -7.33 -8.64 6.12
C TRP A 84 -8.02 -8.04 4.89
N ALA A 85 -7.32 -7.94 3.76
CA ALA A 85 -7.80 -7.26 2.57
C ALA A 85 -8.81 -8.10 1.78
N ASP A 86 -9.95 -7.50 1.41
CA ASP A 86 -10.84 -8.03 0.36
C ASP A 86 -10.31 -7.70 -1.05
N LEU A 87 -9.45 -6.68 -1.13
CA LEU A 87 -8.84 -6.16 -2.34
C LEU A 87 -7.48 -5.56 -2.00
N MET A 88 -6.44 -5.90 -2.76
CA MET A 88 -5.17 -5.19 -2.72
C MET A 88 -5.00 -4.36 -3.99
N LEU A 89 -4.60 -3.09 -3.86
CA LEU A 89 -4.25 -2.22 -4.98
C LEU A 89 -2.84 -1.68 -4.78
N VAL A 90 -1.93 -1.91 -5.71
CA VAL A 90 -0.60 -1.27 -5.72
C VAL A 90 -0.65 -0.06 -6.65
N ALA A 91 -0.68 1.15 -6.08
CA ALA A 91 -0.83 2.41 -6.81
C ALA A 91 -0.09 3.57 -6.10
N PRO A 92 0.90 4.21 -6.77
CA PRO A 92 1.53 3.76 -8.01
C PRO A 92 2.32 2.46 -7.81
N ALA A 93 2.48 1.69 -8.88
CA ALA A 93 3.46 0.62 -9.00
C ALA A 93 4.58 1.04 -9.96
N THR A 94 5.79 1.29 -9.44
CA THR A 94 6.94 1.61 -10.27
C THR A 94 7.51 0.38 -10.96
N ALA A 95 8.30 0.58 -12.02
CA ALA A 95 8.98 -0.51 -12.73
C ALA A 95 9.76 -1.44 -11.79
N ASN A 96 10.44 -0.86 -10.78
CA ASN A 96 11.17 -1.62 -9.78
C ASN A 96 10.26 -2.53 -8.94
N THR A 97 9.14 -2.00 -8.43
CA THR A 97 8.17 -2.81 -7.67
C THR A 97 7.53 -3.88 -8.56
N LEU A 98 7.17 -3.56 -9.81
CA LEU A 98 6.64 -4.53 -10.78
C LEU A 98 7.61 -5.67 -11.07
N SER A 99 8.87 -5.34 -11.35
CA SER A 99 9.92 -6.33 -11.60
C SER A 99 10.06 -7.28 -10.42
N LYS A 100 10.07 -6.74 -9.18
CA LYS A 100 10.15 -7.56 -7.97
C LYS A 100 8.90 -8.43 -7.76
N MET A 101 7.70 -7.89 -8.02
CA MET A 101 6.44 -8.65 -7.96
C MET A 101 6.43 -9.81 -8.96
N ALA A 102 6.93 -9.59 -10.19
CA ALA A 102 6.99 -10.61 -11.24
C ALA A 102 8.01 -11.71 -10.94
N ASN A 103 9.13 -11.37 -10.30
CA ASN A 103 10.23 -12.31 -10.00
C ASN A 103 10.16 -12.92 -8.59
N GLY A 104 9.16 -12.57 -7.78
CA GLY A 104 9.03 -13.07 -6.41
C GLY A 104 10.08 -12.54 -5.43
N VAL A 105 10.69 -11.38 -5.73
CA VAL A 105 11.63 -10.72 -4.82
C VAL A 105 10.84 -10.13 -3.64
N CYS A 106 11.28 -10.42 -2.42
CA CYS A 106 10.56 -10.08 -1.19
C CYS A 106 11.48 -9.35 -0.19
N ASP A 107 11.84 -8.11 -0.49
CA ASP A 107 12.83 -7.34 0.28
C ASP A 107 12.25 -6.18 1.11
N ASN A 108 10.93 -6.02 1.12
CA ASN A 108 10.24 -5.00 1.90
C ASN A 108 8.84 -5.44 2.30
N LEU A 109 8.24 -4.72 3.25
CA LEU A 109 6.93 -5.06 3.81
C LEU A 109 5.83 -5.14 2.74
N LEU A 110 5.78 -4.20 1.79
CA LEU A 110 4.78 -4.19 0.72
C LEU A 110 4.84 -5.47 -0.13
N LEU A 111 6.03 -5.92 -0.51
CA LEU A 111 6.22 -7.13 -1.31
C LEU A 111 5.91 -8.40 -0.52
N ALA A 112 6.30 -8.44 0.76
CA ALA A 112 5.94 -9.54 1.65
C ALA A 112 4.42 -9.66 1.79
N THR A 113 3.73 -8.52 1.98
CA THR A 113 2.27 -8.47 2.05
C THR A 113 1.61 -8.87 0.74
N TYR A 114 2.16 -8.44 -0.40
CA TYR A 114 1.69 -8.86 -1.73
C TYR A 114 1.77 -10.38 -1.91
N LEU A 115 2.90 -11.00 -1.58
CA LEU A 115 3.07 -12.46 -1.70
C LEU A 115 2.17 -13.25 -0.74
N SER A 116 1.78 -12.65 0.38
CA SER A 116 0.83 -13.24 1.34
C SER A 116 -0.64 -12.98 1.01
N ALA A 117 -0.95 -12.08 0.07
CA ALA A 117 -2.32 -11.74 -0.28
C ALA A 117 -3.08 -12.94 -0.86
N LYS A 118 -4.32 -13.14 -0.41
CA LYS A 118 -5.26 -14.14 -0.95
C LYS A 118 -6.42 -13.52 -1.72
N CYS A 119 -6.55 -12.19 -1.66
CA CYS A 119 -7.54 -11.43 -2.39
C CYS A 119 -7.05 -11.07 -3.81
N PRO A 120 -7.96 -10.62 -4.69
CA PRO A 120 -7.57 -10.03 -5.97
C PRO A 120 -6.60 -8.86 -5.78
N VAL A 121 -5.51 -8.87 -6.55
CA VAL A 121 -4.50 -7.81 -6.55
C VAL A 121 -4.61 -7.02 -7.86
N TYR A 122 -4.78 -5.71 -7.74
CA TYR A 122 -4.78 -4.76 -8.85
C TYR A 122 -3.50 -3.94 -8.80
N VAL A 123 -3.04 -3.53 -9.96
CA VAL A 123 -1.78 -2.80 -10.10
C VAL A 123 -2.02 -1.61 -11.01
N ALA A 124 -1.55 -0.42 -10.58
CA ALA A 124 -1.61 0.81 -11.37
C ALA A 124 -0.16 1.28 -11.66
N PRO A 125 0.44 0.81 -12.77
CA PRO A 125 1.79 1.20 -13.14
C PRO A 125 1.94 2.72 -13.33
N ALA A 126 3.03 3.29 -12.82
CA ALA A 126 3.39 4.68 -13.10
C ALA A 126 4.92 4.82 -13.16
N MET A 127 5.42 5.22 -14.31
CA MET A 127 6.84 5.40 -14.62
C MET A 127 7.01 6.36 -15.80
N ASP A 128 8.25 6.71 -16.11
CA ASP A 128 8.57 7.48 -17.31
C ASP A 128 8.11 6.75 -18.59
N LEU A 129 7.89 7.49 -19.68
CA LEU A 129 7.43 6.93 -20.95
C LEU A 129 8.39 5.87 -21.50
N ASP A 130 9.70 6.09 -21.37
CA ASP A 130 10.71 5.16 -21.90
C ASP A 130 10.85 3.89 -21.07
N MET A 131 10.23 3.84 -19.88
CA MET A 131 10.24 2.67 -18.98
C MET A 131 9.01 1.78 -19.12
N TYR A 132 7.91 2.27 -19.71
CA TYR A 132 6.58 1.64 -19.71
C TYR A 132 6.43 0.59 -20.81
#